data_AF-A0A2E2HPA1-F1
#
_entry.id   AF-A0A2E2HPA1-F1
#
_cell.length_a   1.000
_cell.length_b   1.000
_cell.length_c   1.000
_cell.angle_alpha   90.00
_cell.angle_beta   90.00
_cell.angle_gamma   90.00
#
_symmetry.space_group_name_H-M   'P 1'
#
loop_
_entity.id
_entity.type
_entity.pdbx_description
1 polymer ?
#
loop_
_entity_poly.entity_id
_entity_poly.type
_entity_poly.pdbx_seq_one_letter_code
_entity_poly.pdbx_strand_id
1 'polypeptide(L)'
;MAHANSENRADEKKRADGYGIARFSKKTRKITFECWPRFYDVTQGDKVQYLGWPIKTDQDANDGRKIVGWLPELRFAKGVNPVIQVIDGAKGEVLYSARAKRNSFKPRVYSKGKHSVKIGLQKPDTKRLSGLMPKAKNTGDYRAVQI
;
A
#
# COMPACT_ATOMS: atom_id res chain seq x y z
N MET A 1 -11.92 -18.23 -4.95
CA MET A 1 -12.16 -17.03 -5.78
C MET A 1 -13.37 -16.31 -5.19
N ALA A 2 -13.35 -14.97 -5.13
CA ALA A 2 -14.53 -14.19 -4.76
C ALA A 2 -15.42 -14.01 -5.99
N HIS A 3 -16.73 -14.08 -5.83
CA HIS A 3 -17.66 -14.15 -6.96
C HIS A 3 -18.91 -13.33 -6.70
N ALA A 4 -19.33 -12.55 -7.71
CA ALA A 4 -20.52 -11.70 -7.65
C ALA A 4 -21.51 -11.94 -8.80
N ASN A 5 -21.33 -12.97 -9.64
CA ASN A 5 -22.26 -13.20 -10.77
C ASN A 5 -23.51 -14.00 -10.35
N SER A 6 -24.61 -13.74 -11.05
CA SER A 6 -25.92 -14.36 -10.82
C SER A 6 -26.01 -15.79 -11.38
N GLU A 7 -26.62 -16.70 -10.63
CA GLU A 7 -27.02 -18.02 -11.13
C GLU A 7 -28.28 -17.94 -12.03
N ASN A 8 -29.15 -16.96 -11.82
CA ASN A 8 -30.37 -16.75 -12.61
C ASN A 8 -30.72 -15.25 -12.73
N ARG A 9 -30.74 -14.71 -13.95
CA ARG A 9 -31.01 -13.28 -14.21
C ARG A 9 -32.49 -12.90 -14.24
N ALA A 10 -33.39 -13.88 -14.35
CA ALA A 10 -34.84 -13.64 -14.37
C ALA A 10 -35.36 -13.23 -12.99
N ASP A 11 -34.77 -13.76 -11.91
CA ASP A 11 -35.05 -13.38 -10.53
C ASP A 11 -34.24 -12.14 -10.15
N GLU A 12 -34.93 -11.03 -9.87
CA GLU A 12 -34.30 -9.75 -9.51
C GLU A 12 -33.42 -9.82 -8.26
N LYS A 13 -33.73 -10.73 -7.31
CA LYS A 13 -32.95 -10.90 -6.08
C LYS A 13 -31.68 -11.72 -6.30
N LYS A 14 -31.61 -12.43 -7.42
CA LYS A 14 -30.45 -13.25 -7.80
C LYS A 14 -29.59 -12.56 -8.86
N ARG A 15 -29.92 -11.33 -9.26
CA ARG A 15 -29.08 -10.52 -10.13
C ARG A 15 -27.80 -10.14 -9.38
N ALA A 16 -26.73 -9.91 -10.14
CA ALA A 16 -25.42 -9.49 -9.63
C ALA A 16 -25.40 -8.00 -9.24
N ASP A 17 -26.54 -7.43 -8.85
CA ASP A 17 -26.70 -6.01 -8.55
C ASP A 17 -26.39 -5.70 -7.08
N GLY A 18 -26.01 -4.46 -6.82
CA GLY A 18 -25.57 -4.05 -5.49
C GLY A 18 -24.53 -2.93 -5.54
N TYR A 19 -23.64 -2.89 -4.54
CA TYR A 19 -22.62 -1.85 -4.43
C TYR A 19 -21.37 -2.34 -3.72
N GLY A 20 -20.26 -1.65 -3.99
CA GLY A 20 -18.98 -1.91 -3.34
C GLY A 20 -18.63 -0.84 -2.32
N ILE A 21 -17.97 -1.22 -1.23
CA ILE A 21 -17.36 -0.29 -0.27
C ILE A 21 -15.86 -0.59 -0.17
N ALA A 22 -15.03 0.45 -0.22
CA ALA A 22 -13.62 0.37 0.14
C ALA A 22 -13.37 1.10 1.47
N ARG A 23 -13.05 0.35 2.54
CA ARG A 23 -12.72 0.91 3.86
C ARG A 23 -11.21 0.94 4.06
N PHE A 24 -10.68 2.12 4.39
CA PHE A 24 -9.25 2.35 4.61
C PHE A 24 -8.94 2.51 6.10
N SER A 25 -8.32 1.50 6.71
CA SER A 25 -7.84 1.60 8.09
C SER A 25 -6.49 2.33 8.12
N LYS A 26 -6.49 3.67 8.25
CA LYS A 26 -5.26 4.49 8.18
C LYS A 26 -4.18 4.07 9.19
N LYS A 27 -4.57 3.60 10.39
CA LYS A 27 -3.64 3.14 11.43
C LYS A 27 -2.90 1.87 11.02
N THR A 28 -3.62 0.86 10.51
CA THR A 28 -3.03 -0.45 10.15
C THR A 28 -2.49 -0.49 8.72
N ARG A 29 -3.00 0.40 7.85
CA ARG A 29 -2.86 0.40 6.38
C ARG A 29 -3.43 -0.83 5.70
N LYS A 30 -4.46 -1.42 6.30
CA LYS A 30 -5.29 -2.44 5.65
C LYS A 30 -6.44 -1.77 4.92
N ILE A 31 -6.76 -2.33 3.76
CA ILE A 31 -7.89 -1.96 2.92
C ILE A 31 -8.86 -3.14 2.96
N THR A 32 -10.11 -2.87 3.32
CA THR A 32 -11.19 -3.84 3.23
C THR A 32 -12.06 -3.45 2.04
N PHE A 33 -12.14 -4.33 1.06
CA PHE A 33 -13.09 -4.20 -0.04
C PHE A 33 -14.29 -5.09 0.24
N GLU A 34 -15.46 -4.54 0.01
CA GLU A 34 -16.74 -5.17 0.32
C GLU A 34 -17.60 -5.19 -0.93
N CYS A 35 -18.46 -6.20 -1.04
CA CYS A 35 -19.35 -6.38 -2.17
C CYS A 35 -20.72 -6.82 -1.65
N TRP A 36 -21.64 -5.87 -1.62
CA TRP A 36 -22.97 -6.03 -1.05
C TRP A 36 -23.99 -6.25 -2.17
N PRO A 37 -24.89 -7.24 -2.05
CA PRO A 37 -26.04 -7.38 -2.96
C PRO A 37 -26.99 -6.19 -2.81
N ARG A 38 -27.98 -6.02 -3.69
CA ARG A 38 -28.93 -4.90 -3.58
C ARG A 38 -29.96 -5.08 -2.47
N PHE A 39 -30.50 -6.29 -2.33
CA PHE A 39 -31.61 -6.61 -1.42
C PHE A 39 -31.09 -7.48 -0.28
N TYR A 40 -30.74 -6.86 0.85
CA TYR A 40 -30.25 -7.57 2.03
C TYR A 40 -30.53 -6.80 3.31
N ASP A 41 -30.48 -7.52 4.43
CA ASP A 41 -30.54 -6.94 5.75
C ASP A 41 -29.12 -6.62 6.25
N VAL A 42 -28.80 -5.32 6.34
CA VAL A 42 -27.49 -4.83 6.80
C VAL A 42 -27.15 -5.28 8.22
N THR A 43 -28.16 -5.56 9.06
CA THR A 43 -27.94 -5.96 10.46
C THR A 43 -27.33 -7.36 10.57
N GLN A 44 -27.42 -8.14 9.49
CA GLN A 44 -26.82 -9.47 9.39
C GLN A 44 -25.29 -9.43 9.19
N GLY A 45 -24.71 -8.26 8.88
CA GLY A 45 -23.25 -8.07 8.80
C GLY A 45 -22.59 -8.76 7.60
N ASP A 46 -21.31 -9.11 7.71
CA ASP A 46 -20.51 -9.59 6.57
C ASP A 46 -21.03 -10.89 5.92
N LYS A 47 -21.86 -11.68 6.63
CA LYS A 47 -22.39 -12.95 6.13
C LYS A 47 -23.32 -12.82 4.93
N VAL A 48 -23.85 -11.62 4.65
CA VAL A 48 -24.74 -11.36 3.52
C VAL A 48 -24.06 -10.67 2.34
N GLN A 49 -22.75 -10.44 2.42
CA GLN A 49 -21.95 -10.05 1.25
C GLN A 49 -21.86 -11.22 0.26
N TYR A 50 -21.49 -10.91 -0.99
CA TYR A 50 -21.24 -11.93 -2.00
C TYR A 50 -20.18 -12.94 -1.56
N LEU A 51 -20.24 -14.17 -2.08
CA LEU A 51 -19.34 -15.25 -1.66
C LEU A 51 -17.87 -14.86 -1.84
N GLY A 52 -17.09 -15.02 -0.76
CA GLY A 52 -15.67 -14.66 -0.73
C GLY A 52 -15.38 -13.20 -0.38
N TRP A 53 -16.41 -12.41 -0.08
CA TRP A 53 -16.30 -11.04 0.43
C TRP A 53 -16.60 -10.98 1.94
N PRO A 54 -16.04 -9.98 2.66
CA PRO A 54 -15.14 -8.94 2.19
C PRO A 54 -13.68 -9.43 2.01
N ILE A 55 -12.94 -8.78 1.10
CA ILE A 55 -11.52 -9.04 0.87
C ILE A 55 -10.69 -8.01 1.63
N LYS A 56 -9.72 -8.48 2.43
CA LYS A 56 -8.79 -7.62 3.18
C LYS A 56 -7.39 -7.75 2.60
N THR A 57 -6.76 -6.63 2.29
CA THR A 57 -5.39 -6.59 1.77
C THR A 57 -4.57 -5.49 2.45
N ASP A 58 -3.27 -5.70 2.58
CA ASP A 58 -2.36 -4.64 3.01
C ASP A 58 -2.14 -3.64 1.86
N GLN A 59 -1.98 -2.35 2.19
CA GLN A 59 -1.78 -1.31 1.18
C GLN A 59 -0.63 -1.63 0.21
N ASP A 60 0.46 -2.20 0.72
CA ASP A 60 1.65 -2.53 -0.05
C ASP A 60 1.52 -3.81 -0.87
N ALA A 61 0.54 -4.67 -0.58
CA ALA A 61 0.26 -5.86 -1.38
C ALA A 61 -0.35 -5.55 -2.75
N ASN A 62 -0.84 -4.32 -2.97
CA ASN A 62 -1.34 -3.87 -4.28
C ASN A 62 -0.21 -3.48 -5.26
N ASP A 63 1.06 -3.62 -4.85
CA ASP A 63 2.21 -3.38 -5.71
C ASP A 63 2.83 -4.71 -6.15
N GLY A 64 2.40 -5.21 -7.31
CA GLY A 64 2.82 -6.51 -7.84
C GLY A 64 4.26 -6.56 -8.38
N ARG A 65 5.03 -5.47 -8.32
CA ARG A 65 6.41 -5.45 -8.82
C ARG A 65 7.32 -6.33 -7.97
N LYS A 66 8.15 -7.15 -8.63
CA LYS A 66 9.13 -8.00 -7.95
C LYS A 66 10.22 -7.14 -7.29
N ILE A 67 10.36 -7.26 -5.97
CA ILE A 67 11.42 -6.59 -5.22
C ILE A 67 12.77 -7.13 -5.67
N VAL A 68 13.66 -6.23 -6.08
CA VAL A 68 15.04 -6.56 -6.50
C VAL A 68 16.03 -6.28 -5.36
N GLY A 69 15.72 -5.33 -4.47
CA GLY A 69 16.53 -5.04 -3.31
C GLY A 69 15.93 -3.96 -2.41
N TRP A 70 16.75 -3.50 -1.47
CA TRP A 70 16.37 -2.50 -0.48
C TRP A 70 17.45 -1.43 -0.36
N LEU A 71 17.03 -0.18 -0.14
CA LEU A 71 17.93 0.92 0.17
C LEU A 71 18.28 0.91 1.69
N PRO A 72 19.26 1.71 2.16
CA PRO A 72 19.55 1.83 3.59
C PRO A 72 18.29 2.15 4.41
N GLU A 73 18.21 1.61 5.64
CA GLU A 73 17.11 1.95 6.54
C GLU A 73 17.20 3.44 6.89
N LEU A 74 16.12 4.18 6.69
CA LEU A 74 16.03 5.58 7.11
C LEU A 74 15.52 5.60 8.55
N ARG A 75 16.25 6.24 9.45
CA ARG A 75 15.87 6.42 10.86
C ARG A 75 15.63 7.90 11.16
N PHE A 76 14.54 8.18 11.83
CA PHE A 76 14.07 9.53 12.17
C PHE A 76 14.02 9.70 13.69
N ALA A 77 13.87 10.95 14.14
CA ALA A 77 13.64 11.24 15.54
C ALA A 77 12.33 10.59 16.04
N LYS A 78 12.26 10.29 17.33
CA LYS A 78 11.06 9.69 17.95
C LYS A 78 9.85 10.60 17.72
N GLY A 79 8.73 10.01 17.29
CA GLY A 79 7.50 10.76 16.97
C GLY A 79 7.43 11.33 15.55
N VAL A 80 8.53 11.30 14.79
CA VAL A 80 8.57 11.84 13.42
C VAL A 80 8.23 10.74 12.40
N ASN A 81 7.14 10.94 11.66
CA ASN A 81 6.63 10.02 10.65
C ASN A 81 6.49 10.73 9.29
N PRO A 82 7.60 10.93 8.55
CA PRO A 82 7.60 11.76 7.34
C PRO A 82 7.00 11.04 6.13
N VAL A 83 6.77 11.80 5.07
CA VAL A 83 6.51 11.29 3.72
C VAL A 83 7.83 11.03 3.02
N ILE A 84 7.98 9.82 2.49
CA ILE A 84 9.13 9.34 1.72
C ILE A 84 8.68 9.05 0.29
N GLN A 85 9.37 9.59 -0.69
CA GLN A 85 9.17 9.29 -2.11
C GLN A 85 10.43 8.62 -2.66
N VAL A 86 10.27 7.44 -3.27
CA VAL A 86 11.36 6.67 -3.87
C VAL A 86 11.30 6.81 -5.37
N ILE A 87 12.45 7.07 -5.99
CA ILE A 87 12.58 7.43 -7.40
C ILE A 87 13.64 6.53 -8.04
N ASP A 88 13.31 5.92 -9.17
CA ASP A 88 14.27 5.20 -10.01
C ASP A 88 15.23 6.19 -10.67
N GLY A 89 16.54 5.95 -10.53
CA GLY A 89 17.55 6.90 -10.99
C GLY A 89 17.82 6.87 -12.50
N ALA A 90 17.45 5.79 -13.20
CA ALA A 90 17.65 5.69 -14.64
C ALA A 90 16.55 6.46 -15.40
N LYS A 91 15.31 6.32 -14.96
CA LYS A 91 14.15 6.94 -15.63
C LYS A 91 13.67 8.24 -14.99
N GLY A 92 14.07 8.51 -13.74
CA GLY A 92 13.52 9.60 -12.94
C GLY A 92 12.07 9.36 -12.49
N GLU A 93 11.55 8.13 -12.68
CA GLU A 93 10.18 7.75 -12.34
C GLU A 93 9.99 7.62 -10.82
N VAL A 94 8.90 8.19 -10.31
CA VAL A 94 8.47 7.95 -8.94
C VAL A 94 7.95 6.51 -8.83
N LEU A 95 8.65 5.69 -8.06
CA LEU A 95 8.24 4.30 -7.80
C LEU A 95 7.05 4.25 -6.87
N TYR A 96 7.10 5.01 -5.77
CA TYR A 96 6.01 5.20 -4.83
C TYR A 96 6.28 6.36 -3.86
N SER A 97 5.22 6.83 -3.21
CA SER A 97 5.27 7.71 -2.04
C SER A 97 4.57 7.03 -0.86
N ALA A 98 5.22 7.01 0.31
CA ALA A 98 4.66 6.40 1.51
C ALA A 98 5.06 7.19 2.76
N ARG A 99 4.15 7.29 3.73
CA ARG A 99 4.48 7.82 5.06
C ARG A 99 5.21 6.74 5.87
N ALA A 100 6.16 7.09 6.73
CA ALA A 100 6.70 6.12 7.69
C ALA A 100 5.61 5.68 8.70
N LYS A 101 5.56 4.40 9.08
CA LYS A 101 4.62 3.93 10.14
C LYS A 101 5.12 4.27 11.55
N ARG A 102 6.44 4.44 11.67
CA ARG A 102 7.19 4.68 12.90
C ARG A 102 8.34 5.64 12.54
N ASN A 103 9.25 5.85 13.47
CA ASN A 103 10.48 6.60 13.25
C ASN A 103 11.52 5.84 12.40
N SER A 104 11.14 4.80 11.63
CA SER A 104 12.02 4.21 10.62
C SER A 104 11.26 3.79 9.36
N PHE A 105 12.00 3.69 8.25
CA PHE A 105 11.48 3.28 6.95
C PHE A 105 12.58 2.59 6.13
N LYS A 106 12.33 1.38 5.65
CA LYS A 106 13.24 0.65 4.75
C LYS A 106 12.68 0.70 3.33
N PRO A 107 13.25 1.48 2.39
CA PRO A 107 12.74 1.56 1.04
C PRO A 107 13.02 0.27 0.26
N ARG A 108 11.99 -0.29 -0.39
CA ARG A 108 12.13 -1.38 -1.36
C ARG A 108 12.28 -0.81 -2.77
N VAL A 109 12.97 -1.52 -3.65
CA VAL A 109 13.24 -1.07 -5.02
C VAL A 109 13.16 -2.24 -6.00
N TYR A 110 12.92 -1.92 -7.26
CA TYR A 110 12.53 -2.88 -8.30
C TYR A 110 13.53 -2.96 -9.46
N SER A 111 14.66 -2.27 -9.34
CA SER A 111 15.76 -2.31 -10.30
C SER A 111 17.09 -2.44 -9.53
N LYS A 112 18.16 -2.86 -10.22
CA LYS A 112 19.51 -2.94 -9.64
C LYS A 112 20.26 -1.60 -9.67
N GLY A 113 19.70 -0.60 -10.35
CA GLY A 113 20.34 0.69 -10.59
C GLY A 113 20.35 1.62 -9.38
N LYS A 114 20.89 2.82 -9.58
CA LYS A 114 20.86 3.89 -8.57
C LYS A 114 19.43 4.39 -8.36
N HIS A 115 19.14 4.79 -7.13
CA HIS A 115 17.86 5.38 -6.74
C HIS A 115 18.07 6.70 -6.00
N SER A 116 17.02 7.52 -6.02
CA SER A 116 16.90 8.70 -5.15
C SER A 116 15.74 8.52 -4.18
N VAL A 117 15.86 9.13 -3.01
CA VAL A 117 14.79 9.21 -2.01
C VAL A 117 14.59 10.66 -1.61
N LYS A 118 13.37 11.17 -1.76
CA LYS A 118 12.95 12.47 -1.23
C LYS A 118 12.15 12.30 0.05
N ILE A 119 12.29 13.22 0.99
CA ILE A 119 11.76 13.12 2.36
C ILE A 119 11.26 14.49 2.82
N GLY A 120 10.14 14.54 3.55
CA GLY A 120 9.71 15.72 4.30
C GLY A 120 8.49 15.42 5.17
N LEU A 121 8.13 16.34 6.07
CA LEU A 121 7.11 16.08 7.10
C LEU A 121 5.72 15.84 6.51
N GLN A 122 5.27 16.73 5.63
CA GLN A 122 3.95 16.66 4.98
C GLN A 122 4.02 16.26 3.51
N LYS A 123 5.11 16.64 2.85
CA LYS A 123 5.38 16.37 1.43
C LYS A 123 6.86 15.99 1.29
N PRO A 124 7.28 15.28 0.23
CA PRO A 124 8.66 14.86 0.05
C PRO A 124 9.52 15.97 -0.58
N ASP A 125 9.65 17.10 0.10
CA ASP A 125 10.23 18.35 -0.42
C ASP A 125 11.41 18.90 0.39
N THR A 126 11.71 18.33 1.56
CA THR A 126 12.70 18.86 2.49
C THR A 126 14.12 18.35 2.22
N LYS A 127 14.28 17.04 1.98
CA LYS A 127 15.59 16.40 1.85
C LYS A 127 15.61 15.41 0.71
N ARG A 128 16.72 15.35 -0.02
CA ARG A 128 16.96 14.38 -1.10
C ARG A 128 18.25 13.60 -0.85
N LEU A 129 18.14 12.28 -0.87
CA LEU A 129 19.25 11.34 -0.91
C LEU A 129 19.35 10.81 -2.33
N SER A 130 20.55 10.79 -2.92
CA SER A 130 20.76 10.37 -4.31
C SER A 130 21.86 9.31 -4.42
N GLY A 131 21.85 8.56 -5.52
CA GLY A 131 22.88 7.56 -5.82
C GLY A 131 22.84 6.34 -4.90
N LEU A 132 21.69 6.04 -4.29
CA LEU A 132 21.55 4.90 -3.39
C LEU A 132 21.47 3.60 -4.19
N MET A 133 22.30 2.62 -3.83
CA MET A 133 22.29 1.31 -4.45
C MET A 133 21.45 0.31 -3.65
N PRO A 134 20.66 -0.55 -4.34
CA PRO A 134 19.95 -1.66 -3.72
C PRO A 134 20.93 -2.66 -3.08
N LYS A 135 20.57 -3.17 -1.91
CA LYS A 135 21.26 -4.26 -1.21
C LYS A 135 20.25 -5.33 -0.78
N ALA A 136 20.74 -6.45 -0.27
CA ALA A 136 19.91 -7.44 0.42
C ALA A 136 19.20 -6.78 1.62
N LYS A 137 18.05 -7.33 2.04
CA LYS A 137 17.19 -6.71 3.06
C LYS A 137 17.88 -6.49 4.40
N ASN A 138 18.75 -7.41 4.82
CA ASN A 138 19.27 -7.52 6.18
C ASN A 138 20.72 -7.06 6.34
N THR A 139 21.21 -6.14 5.51
CA THR A 139 22.62 -5.69 5.58
C THR A 139 22.95 -4.78 6.78
N GLY A 140 22.04 -4.53 7.72
CA GLY A 140 22.24 -3.64 8.88
C GLY A 140 22.44 -2.15 8.56
N ASP A 141 22.62 -1.80 7.28
CA ASP A 141 22.89 -0.45 6.81
C ASP A 141 21.70 0.51 7.05
N TYR A 142 21.98 1.60 7.76
CA TYR A 142 21.02 2.64 8.11
C TYR A 142 21.59 4.04 7.90
N ARG A 143 20.69 5.02 7.75
CA ARG A 143 20.99 6.44 7.70
C ARG A 143 20.07 7.18 8.66
N ALA A 144 20.66 7.91 9.61
CA ALA A 144 19.93 8.88 10.40
C ALA A 144 19.55 10.08 9.50
N VAL A 145 18.29 10.48 9.56
CA VAL A 145 17.75 11.59 8.77
C VAL A 145 17.09 12.59 9.70
N GLN A 146 17.70 13.77 9.80
CA GLN A 146 17.08 14.96 10.39
C GLN A 146 16.25 15.68 9.33
N ILE A 147 15.03 16.07 9.72
CA ILE A 147 13.96 16.70 8.94
C ILE A 147 13.00 17.42 9.89
#